data_AF-A0A6V7TRJ5-F1
#
_entry.id   AF-A0A6V7TRJ5-F1
#
_cell.length_a   1.000
_cell.length_b   1.000
_cell.length_c   1.000
_cell.angle_alpha   90.00
_cell.angle_beta   90.00
_cell.angle_gamma   90.00
#
_symmetry.space_group_name_H-M   'P 1'
#
loop_
_entity.id
_entity.type
_entity.pdbx_description
1 polymer ?
#
loop_
_entity_poly.entity_id
_entity_poly.type
_entity_poly.pdbx_seq_one_letter_code
_entity_poly.pdbx_strand_id
1 'polypeptide(L)'
;MSFVKTIHEWYKSRFEKRETVEIFSVGTVQKFDWLKKDVVLNGVNVEFILDSGAQISCITEDTWKLVGSPALSEVEFSGKSYTGHEFTILGNFECTVRLNEVEEKMVVYVTRYLCTYKRSNY
;
A
#
# COMPACT_ATOMS: atom_id res chain seq x y z
N MET A 1 1.01 4.12 -40.56
CA MET A 1 1.50 3.76 -39.20
C MET A 1 0.66 4.52 -38.19
N SER A 2 0.18 3.86 -37.12
CA SER A 2 -0.68 4.48 -36.10
C SER A 2 0.15 5.32 -35.13
N PHE A 3 -0.29 6.53 -34.84
CA PHE A 3 0.34 7.48 -33.90
C PHE A 3 0.60 6.86 -32.51
N VAL A 4 -0.31 6.00 -32.04
CA VAL A 4 -0.17 5.27 -30.78
C VAL A 4 1.03 4.32 -30.81
N LYS A 5 1.30 3.70 -31.96
CA LYS A 5 2.43 2.79 -32.15
C LYS A 5 3.76 3.54 -32.12
N THR A 6 3.79 4.74 -32.70
CA THR A 6 4.94 5.64 -32.65
C THR A 6 5.24 6.10 -31.23
N ILE A 7 4.21 6.47 -30.44
CA ILE A 7 4.38 6.83 -29.03
C ILE A 7 4.88 5.64 -28.21
N HIS A 8 4.34 4.45 -28.45
CA HIS A 8 4.73 3.22 -27.75
C HIS A 8 6.18 2.83 -28.02
N GLU A 9 6.63 2.92 -29.27
CA GLU A 9 8.02 2.66 -29.66
C GLU A 9 8.97 3.75 -29.12
N TRP A 10 8.56 5.02 -29.17
CA TRP A 10 9.30 6.13 -28.56
C TRP A 10 9.45 5.96 -27.04
N TYR A 11 8.38 5.59 -26.33
CA TYR A 11 8.39 5.34 -24.89
C TYR A 11 9.30 4.15 -24.52
N LYS A 12 9.17 3.03 -25.24
CA LYS A 12 10.02 1.84 -25.02
C LYS A 12 11.51 2.11 -25.25
N SER A 13 11.84 2.92 -26.26
CA SER A 13 13.25 3.25 -26.56
C SER A 13 13.96 4.04 -25.47
N ARG A 14 13.22 4.62 -24.50
CA ARG A 14 13.76 5.51 -23.46
C ARG A 14 13.77 4.89 -22.05
N PHE A 15 13.25 3.68 -21.91
CA PHE A 15 13.32 2.85 -20.70
C PHE A 15 14.55 1.95 -20.73
N GLU A 16 15.74 2.55 -20.80
CA GLU A 16 16.91 1.92 -20.19
C GLU A 16 16.76 2.01 -18.67
N LYS A 17 17.18 0.98 -17.93
CA LYS A 17 17.16 0.94 -16.46
C LYS A 17 17.83 2.20 -15.90
N ARG A 18 17.04 3.22 -15.54
CA ARG A 18 17.54 4.42 -14.89
C ARG A 18 17.81 4.10 -13.43
N GLU A 19 19.01 4.43 -12.95
CA GLU A 19 19.32 4.39 -11.53
C GLU A 19 18.32 5.27 -10.77
N THR A 20 17.73 4.72 -9.72
CA THR A 20 16.88 5.48 -8.81
C THR A 20 17.73 6.51 -8.09
N VAL A 21 17.44 7.79 -8.29
CA VAL A 21 18.10 8.89 -7.59
C VAL A 21 17.23 9.29 -6.40
N GLU A 22 17.79 9.24 -5.20
CA GLU A 22 17.16 9.78 -4.01
C GLU A 22 17.21 11.32 -4.08
N ILE A 23 16.09 11.94 -4.42
CA ILE A 23 16.01 13.41 -4.60
C ILE A 23 16.01 14.11 -3.24
N PHE A 24 15.39 13.50 -2.23
CA PHE A 24 15.27 14.07 -0.90
C PHE A 24 14.95 12.97 0.11
N SER A 25 15.65 12.98 1.24
CA SER A 25 15.47 12.04 2.34
C SER A 25 15.22 12.82 3.62
N VAL A 26 14.09 12.59 4.28
CA VAL A 26 13.82 13.17 5.60
C VAL A 26 13.87 12.04 6.62
N GLY A 27 14.97 11.98 7.36
CA GLY A 27 15.05 11.20 8.58
C GLY A 27 14.48 12.03 9.73
N THR A 28 13.44 11.54 10.41
CA THR A 28 12.92 12.21 11.60
C THR A 28 13.42 11.53 12.87
N VAL A 29 13.67 12.36 13.90
CA VAL A 29 14.10 11.92 15.24
C VAL A 29 12.91 11.82 16.21
N GLN A 30 11.74 12.36 15.83
CA GLN A 30 10.55 12.41 16.68
C GLN A 30 9.63 11.21 16.49
N LYS A 31 9.02 10.74 17.59
CA LYS A 31 7.86 9.85 17.56
C LYS A 31 6.72 10.59 16.83
N PHE A 32 6.31 10.07 15.69
CA PHE A 32 5.14 10.58 14.99
C PHE A 32 3.87 10.21 15.74
N ASP A 33 3.00 11.20 15.94
CA ASP A 33 1.59 10.96 16.19
C ASP A 33 0.92 10.78 14.82
N TRP A 34 0.66 9.52 14.46
CA TRP A 34 0.11 9.19 13.15
C TRP A 34 -1.31 9.73 13.04
N LEU A 35 -1.65 10.38 11.93
CA LEU A 35 -3.03 10.71 11.64
C LEU A 35 -3.81 9.42 11.40
N LYS A 36 -4.62 9.05 12.39
CA LYS A 36 -5.36 7.80 12.43
C LYS A 36 -6.85 8.03 12.30
N LYS A 37 -7.56 7.05 11.75
CA LYS A 37 -9.01 7.07 11.67
C LYS A 37 -9.58 5.66 11.82
N ASP A 38 -10.63 5.57 12.63
CA ASP A 38 -11.43 4.35 12.73
C ASP A 38 -12.29 4.18 11.48
N VAL A 39 -12.17 3.02 10.87
CA VAL A 39 -12.83 2.64 9.61
C VAL A 39 -13.51 1.29 9.82
N VAL A 40 -14.76 1.17 9.38
CA VAL A 40 -15.47 -0.10 9.43
C VAL A 40 -15.22 -0.85 8.13
N LEU A 41 -14.43 -1.93 8.21
CA LEU A 41 -14.06 -2.78 7.08
C LEU A 41 -14.80 -4.12 7.19
N ASN A 42 -15.68 -4.42 6.23
CA ASN A 42 -16.57 -5.58 6.27
C ASN A 42 -17.34 -5.72 7.60
N GLY A 43 -17.73 -4.61 8.22
CA GLY A 43 -18.46 -4.58 9.49
C GLY A 43 -17.57 -4.64 10.75
N VAL A 44 -16.25 -4.78 10.61
CA VAL A 44 -15.30 -4.77 11.73
C VAL A 44 -14.60 -3.42 11.81
N ASN A 45 -14.53 -2.83 13.01
CA ASN A 45 -13.84 -1.56 13.20
C ASN A 45 -12.31 -1.76 13.23
N VAL A 46 -11.60 -1.02 12.39
CA VAL A 46 -10.15 -1.10 12.18
C VAL A 46 -9.56 0.31 12.17
N GLU A 47 -8.50 0.53 12.94
CA GLU A 47 -7.75 1.79 12.92
C GLU A 47 -6.82 1.84 11.69
N PHE A 48 -7.04 2.81 10.81
CA PHE A 48 -6.19 3.09 9.64
C PHE A 48 -5.30 4.31 9.88
N ILE A 49 -4.07 4.25 9.37
CA ILE A 49 -3.20 5.42 9.23
C ILE A 49 -3.50 6.07 7.87
N LEU A 50 -3.75 7.38 7.87
CA LEU A 50 -3.89 8.13 6.62
C LEU A 50 -2.49 8.40 6.05
N ASP A 51 -2.15 7.68 4.98
CA ASP A 51 -0.88 7.81 4.27
C ASP A 51 -1.11 8.16 2.80
N SER A 52 -1.08 9.45 2.47
CA SER A 52 -1.20 9.92 1.09
C SER A 52 0.04 9.61 0.23
N GLY A 53 1.15 9.19 0.86
CA GLY A 53 2.37 8.77 0.16
C GLY A 53 2.32 7.30 -0.29
N ALA A 54 1.38 6.52 0.23
CA ALA A 54 1.20 5.13 -0.17
C ALA A 54 0.41 5.01 -1.48
N GLN A 55 0.89 4.16 -2.38
CA GLN A 55 0.16 3.84 -3.63
C GLN A 55 -0.99 2.85 -3.41
N ILE A 56 -0.96 2.09 -2.32
CA ILE A 56 -1.94 1.06 -1.99
C ILE A 56 -2.40 1.19 -0.54
N SER A 57 -3.68 0.86 -0.29
CA SER A 57 -4.17 0.62 1.06
C SER A 57 -3.86 -0.81 1.47
N CYS A 58 -3.26 -1.00 2.65
CA CYS A 58 -2.87 -2.31 3.11
C CYS A 58 -3.18 -2.52 4.60
N ILE A 59 -3.38 -3.78 4.96
CA ILE A 59 -3.56 -4.24 6.34
C ILE A 59 -2.60 -5.41 6.62
N THR A 60 -2.32 -5.65 7.90
CA THR A 60 -1.54 -6.82 8.30
C THR A 60 -2.37 -8.09 8.20
N GLU A 61 -1.68 -9.22 8.13
CA GLU A 61 -2.28 -10.55 8.25
C GLU A 61 -3.14 -10.71 9.51
N ASP A 62 -2.73 -10.11 10.64
CA ASP A 62 -3.50 -10.16 11.89
C ASP A 62 -4.82 -9.40 11.77
N THR A 63 -4.81 -8.20 11.18
CA THR A 63 -6.04 -7.44 10.91
C THR A 63 -6.91 -8.18 9.90
N TRP A 64 -6.32 -8.78 8.87
CA TRP A 64 -7.05 -9.61 7.90
C TRP A 64 -7.78 -10.79 8.56
N LYS A 65 -7.14 -11.44 9.54
CA LYS A 65 -7.78 -12.50 10.34
C LYS A 65 -8.97 -11.97 11.13
N LEU A 66 -8.86 -10.78 11.72
CA LEU A 66 -9.93 -10.14 12.49
C LEU A 66 -11.14 -9.76 11.62
N VAL A 67 -10.91 -9.36 10.36
CA VAL A 67 -12.01 -9.03 9.42
C VAL A 67 -12.64 -10.26 8.77
N GLY A 68 -12.33 -11.47 9.25
CA GLY A 68 -12.97 -12.72 8.84
C GLY A 68 -12.20 -13.52 7.79
N SER A 69 -10.94 -13.17 7.51
CA SER A 69 -10.07 -13.89 6.55
C SER A 69 -10.69 -14.10 5.16
N PRO A 70 -11.22 -13.05 4.50
CA PRO A 70 -11.79 -13.18 3.15
C PRO A 70 -10.76 -13.77 2.17
N ALA A 71 -11.25 -14.54 1.20
CA ALA A 71 -10.40 -15.19 0.20
C ALA A 71 -9.53 -14.16 -0.55
N LEU A 72 -8.24 -14.44 -0.64
CA LEU A 72 -7.27 -13.56 -1.27
C LEU A 72 -7.11 -13.89 -2.76
N SER A 73 -7.05 -12.85 -3.57
CA SER A 73 -6.57 -12.91 -4.96
C SER A 73 -5.06 -12.74 -4.98
N GLU A 74 -4.39 -13.50 -5.85
CA GLU A 74 -2.95 -13.41 -6.07
C GLU A 74 -2.56 -12.04 -6.63
N VAL A 75 -1.37 -11.58 -6.28
CA VAL A 75 -0.81 -10.28 -6.69
C VAL A 75 0.55 -10.51 -7.33
N GLU A 76 0.75 -10.03 -8.56
CA GLU A 76 1.99 -10.26 -9.33
C GLU A 76 3.13 -9.26 -8.99
N PHE A 77 2.98 -8.45 -7.93
CA PHE A 77 3.97 -7.44 -7.53
C PHE A 77 4.34 -7.52 -6.05
N SER A 78 5.57 -7.11 -5.73
CA SER A 78 6.03 -6.88 -4.36
C SER A 78 5.82 -5.42 -3.96
N GLY A 79 5.63 -5.17 -2.66
CA GLY A 79 5.60 -3.81 -2.13
C GLY A 79 7.01 -3.31 -1.85
N LYS A 80 7.25 -2.01 -2.00
CA LYS A 80 8.53 -1.37 -1.68
C LYS A 80 8.31 -0.24 -0.68
N SER A 81 9.07 -0.23 0.41
CA SER A 81 9.05 0.85 1.40
C SER A 81 9.71 2.12 0.85
N TYR A 82 9.54 3.25 1.54
CA TYR A 82 10.24 4.49 1.20
C TYR A 82 11.77 4.37 1.29
N THR A 83 12.29 3.48 2.14
CA THR A 83 13.73 3.14 2.24
C THR A 83 14.20 2.16 1.16
N GLY A 84 13.28 1.69 0.31
CA GLY A 84 13.56 0.77 -0.77
C GLY A 84 13.58 -0.71 -0.39
N HIS A 85 13.23 -1.07 0.85
CA HIS A 85 13.08 -2.47 1.25
C HIS A 85 11.81 -3.07 0.67
N GLU A 86 11.94 -4.26 0.09
CA GLU A 86 10.79 -5.01 -0.39
C GLU A 86 10.05 -5.69 0.76
N PHE A 87 8.73 -5.75 0.66
CA PHE A 87 7.87 -6.48 1.58
C PHE A 87 6.87 -7.36 0.83
N THR A 88 6.54 -8.49 1.45
CA THR A 88 5.65 -9.49 0.86
C THR A 88 4.19 -9.09 1.03
N ILE A 89 3.49 -9.06 -0.11
CA ILE A 89 2.04 -8.97 -0.18
C ILE A 89 1.51 -10.41 -0.30
N LEU A 90 0.60 -10.80 0.61
CA LEU A 90 -0.01 -12.14 0.63
C LEU A 90 -1.14 -12.27 -0.41
N GLY A 91 -1.73 -11.14 -0.79
CA GLY A 91 -2.79 -11.04 -1.77
C GLY A 91 -3.64 -9.79 -1.55
N ASN A 92 -4.75 -9.71 -2.28
CA ASN A 92 -5.74 -8.64 -2.12
C ASN A 92 -7.16 -9.19 -2.02
N PHE A 93 -8.08 -8.38 -1.52
CA PHE A 93 -9.51 -8.68 -1.55
C PHE A 93 -10.32 -7.39 -1.71
N GLU A 94 -11.52 -7.51 -2.29
CA GLU A 94 -12.52 -6.44 -2.31
C GLU A 94 -13.23 -6.42 -0.96
N CYS A 95 -13.34 -5.24 -0.36
CA CYS A 95 -14.05 -5.03 0.89
C CYS A 95 -14.99 -3.83 0.80
N THR A 96 -16.04 -3.88 1.60
CA THR A 96 -16.87 -2.72 1.87
C THR A 96 -16.24 -1.94 3.02
N VAL A 97 -15.95 -0.67 2.77
CA VAL A 97 -15.39 0.25 3.75
C VAL A 97 -16.39 1.35 4.03
N ARG A 98 -16.68 1.54 5.31
CA ARG A 98 -17.52 2.62 5.80
C ARG A 98 -16.71 3.55 6.69
N LEU A 99 -16.75 4.83 6.35
CA LEU A 99 -16.15 5.90 7.13
C LEU A 99 -17.20 7.01 7.30
N ASN A 100 -17.55 7.30 8.55
CA ASN A 100 -18.69 8.14 8.90
C ASN A 100 -19.99 7.57 8.28
N GLU A 101 -20.71 8.36 7.49
CA GLU A 101 -21.96 7.98 6.81
C GLU A 101 -21.75 7.50 5.37
N VAL A 102 -20.50 7.44 4.90
CA VAL A 102 -20.16 7.05 3.52
C VAL A 102 -19.68 5.60 3.52
N GLU A 103 -20.23 4.81 2.60
CA GLU A 103 -19.88 3.42 2.37
C GLU A 103 -19.47 3.22 0.92
N GLU A 104 -18.30 2.61 0.71
CA GLU A 104 -17.70 2.40 -0.61
C GLU A 104 -17.04 1.02 -0.71
N LYS A 105 -16.91 0.53 -1.94
CA LYS A 105 -16.13 -0.67 -2.22
C LYS A 105 -14.69 -0.29 -2.52
N MET A 106 -13.74 -1.00 -1.91
CA MET A 106 -12.32 -0.79 -2.17
C MET A 106 -11.54 -2.10 -2.15
N VAL A 107 -10.40 -2.11 -2.83
CA VAL A 107 -9.45 -3.21 -2.79
C VAL A 107 -8.41 -2.93 -1.69
N VAL A 108 -8.21 -3.89 -0.81
CA VAL A 108 -7.20 -3.82 0.26
C VAL A 108 -6.21 -4.97 0.09
N TYR A 109 -4.93 -4.64 0.29
CA TYR A 109 -3.84 -5.59 0.20
C TYR A 109 -3.46 -6.11 1.59
N VAL A 110 -3.16 -7.40 1.69
CA VAL A 110 -2.73 -8.01 2.95
C VAL A 110 -1.22 -8.20 2.92
N THR A 111 -0.55 -7.72 3.95
CA THR A 111 0.91 -7.85 4.10
C THR A 111 1.24 -8.64 5.35
N ARG A 112 2.38 -9.37 5.32
CA ARG A 112 2.82 -10.14 6.49
C ARG A 112 3.25 -9.24 7.65
N TYR A 113 3.78 -8.06 7.35
CA TYR A 113 4.27 -7.09 8.34
C TYR A 113 3.73 -5.69 8.03
N LEU A 114 3.66 -4.84 9.07
CA LEU A 114 3.32 -3.44 8.93
C LEU A 114 4.27 -2.75 7.94
N CYS A 115 3.69 -2.08 6.95
CA CYS A 115 4.41 -1.27 5.98
C CYS A 115 4.94 0.05 6.57
N THR A 116 4.61 0.32 7.84
CA THR A 116 5.13 1.46 8.59
C THR A 116 6.33 1.02 9.42
N TYR A 117 7.42 1.79 9.34
CA TYR A 117 8.64 1.54 10.09
C TYR A 117 8.34 1.51 11.60
N LYS A 118 8.46 0.33 12.22
CA LYS A 118 8.54 0.19 13.68
C LYS A 118 10.00 -0.03 14.03
N ARG A 119 10.67 1.01 14.55
CA ARG A 119 12.00 0.85 15.16
C ARG A 119 11.86 -0.11 16.34
N SER A 120 12.36 -1.34 16.21
CA SER A 120 12.57 -2.21 17.37
C SER A 120 13.73 -1.62 18.16
N ASN A 121 13.46 -1.05 19.32
CA ASN A 121 14.51 -0.69 20.26
C ASN A 121 15.10 -1.99 20.83
N TYR A 122 16.36 -2.26 20.51
CA TYR A 122 17.28 -2.98 21.39
C TYR A 122 18.41 -2.01 21.75
#